data_AF-L7KE24-F1
#
_entry.id   AF-L7KE24-F1
#
_cell.length_a   1.000
_cell.length_b   1.000
_cell.length_c   1.000
_cell.angle_alpha   90.00
_cell.angle_beta   90.00
_cell.angle_gamma   90.00
#
_symmetry.space_group_name_H-M   'P 1'
#
loop_
_entity.id
_entity.type
_entity.pdbx_description
1 polymer ?
#
loop_
_entity_poly.entity_id
_entity_poly.type
_entity_poly.pdbx_seq_one_letter_code
_entity_poly.pdbx_strand_id
1 'polypeptide(L)'
;MIEAIEVEKLIVIPGLDVLLAEAERFGLIEGTSAALRQAVNRHENAVDALIGMLIDSIGDDHSAAEQLNNAPAVLPVRALQSIVDDYRDTNDVAKVDMVRLAFLFVAVHALTDPTNCATASRNLNLVPPPLHRDRAILGRVMAHALPTFTTRDRDLFAVFVSKASAFFAVPAPVPTTHDDDAVTDLAIVRYNPHALRTSCEHIGLGPSAVRVAGLS
;
A
#
# COMPACT_ATOMS: atom_id res chain seq x y z
N MET A 1 -13.25 1.17 -4.23
CA MET A 1 -13.35 1.28 -2.75
C MET A 1 -12.85 0.04 -2.04
N ILE A 2 -13.33 -1.15 -2.40
CA ILE A 2 -12.86 -2.44 -1.87
C ILE A 2 -11.35 -2.58 -1.97
N GLU A 3 -10.80 -2.29 -3.15
CA GLU A 3 -9.36 -2.27 -3.38
C GLU A 3 -8.62 -1.44 -2.33
N ALA A 4 -9.10 -0.23 -2.02
CA ALA A 4 -8.49 0.63 -1.02
C ALA A 4 -8.56 -0.01 0.37
N ILE A 5 -9.72 -0.55 0.76
CA ILE A 5 -9.91 -1.24 2.05
C ILE A 5 -8.94 -2.42 2.16
N GLU A 6 -8.85 -3.26 1.13
CA GLU A 6 -7.97 -4.42 1.14
C GLU A 6 -6.49 -4.04 1.18
N VAL A 7 -6.06 -3.05 0.40
CA VAL A 7 -4.69 -2.53 0.45
C VAL A 7 -4.37 -1.98 1.84
N GLU A 8 -5.25 -1.17 2.42
CA GLU A 8 -5.04 -0.60 3.75
C GLU A 8 -4.95 -1.70 4.83
N LYS A 9 -5.93 -2.61 4.87
CA LYS A 9 -6.03 -3.66 5.90
C LYS A 9 -4.98 -4.76 5.78
N LEU A 10 -4.59 -5.11 4.55
CA LEU A 10 -3.80 -6.32 4.29
C LEU A 10 -2.36 -6.01 3.85
N ILE A 11 -2.07 -4.76 3.48
CA ILE A 11 -0.72 -4.33 3.07
C ILE A 11 -0.21 -3.21 3.98
N VAL A 12 -0.94 -2.09 4.09
CA VAL A 12 -0.42 -0.90 4.77
C VAL A 12 -0.30 -1.12 6.27
N ILE A 13 -1.41 -1.45 6.95
CA ILE A 13 -1.40 -1.66 8.41
C ILE A 13 -0.42 -2.79 8.80
N PRO A 14 -0.48 -3.99 8.20
CA PRO A 14 0.45 -5.07 8.57
C PRO A 14 1.91 -4.74 8.26
N GLY A 15 2.19 -3.94 7.22
CA GLY A 15 3.54 -3.49 6.93
C GLY A 15 4.08 -2.49 7.96
N LEU A 16 3.22 -1.58 8.45
CA LEU A 16 3.57 -0.67 9.54
C LEU A 16 3.81 -1.44 10.85
N ASP A 17 3.03 -2.48 11.10
CA ASP A 17 3.22 -3.36 12.27
C ASP A 17 4.57 -4.08 12.23
N VAL A 18 5.04 -4.51 11.05
CA VAL A 18 6.40 -5.08 10.89
C VAL A 18 7.47 -4.09 11.33
N LEU A 19 7.36 -2.82 10.94
CA LEU A 19 8.30 -1.78 11.37
C LEU A 19 8.29 -1.59 12.90
N LEU A 20 7.09 -1.62 13.51
CA LEU A 20 6.92 -1.44 14.95
C LEU A 20 7.38 -2.66 15.76
N ALA A 21 7.20 -3.87 15.23
CA ALA A 21 7.62 -5.12 15.88
C ALA A 21 9.15 -5.26 15.91
N GLU A 22 9.83 -4.81 14.84
CA GLU A 22 11.28 -4.93 14.65
C GLU A 22 11.97 -3.56 14.78
N ALA A 23 11.55 -2.75 15.76
CA ALA A 23 11.98 -1.36 15.91
C ALA A 23 13.51 -1.17 15.93
N GLU A 24 14.25 -2.07 16.59
CA GLU A 24 15.71 -2.02 16.65
C GLU A 24 16.36 -2.29 15.29
N ARG A 25 15.83 -3.26 14.53
CA ARG A 25 16.31 -3.61 13.18
C ARG A 25 16.20 -2.43 12.22
N PHE A 26 15.13 -1.64 12.35
CA PHE A 26 14.88 -0.46 11.53
C PHE A 26 15.42 0.85 12.14
N GLY A 27 16.15 0.79 13.26
CA GLY A 27 16.74 1.96 13.92
C GLY A 27 15.70 2.98 14.40
N LEU A 28 14.51 2.51 14.81
CA LEU A 28 13.43 3.40 15.23
C LEU A 28 13.70 3.97 16.62
N ILE A 29 13.84 5.29 16.69
CA ILE A 29 13.80 6.03 17.97
C ILE A 29 12.34 6.20 18.45
N GLU A 30 12.16 6.46 19.74
CA GLU A 30 10.84 6.59 20.38
C GLU A 30 9.89 7.54 19.64
N GLY A 31 10.38 8.72 19.22
CA GLY A 31 9.56 9.68 18.47
C GLY A 31 9.06 9.16 17.13
N THR A 32 9.88 8.36 16.42
CA THR A 32 9.50 7.75 15.14
C THR A 32 8.53 6.59 15.35
N SER A 33 8.75 5.77 16.37
CA SER A 33 7.83 4.70 16.76
C SER A 33 6.45 5.25 17.16
N ALA A 34 6.41 6.35 17.92
CA ALA A 34 5.16 7.04 18.25
C ALA A 34 4.45 7.57 17.00
N ALA A 35 5.20 8.16 16.05
CA ALA A 35 4.64 8.65 14.79
C ALA A 35 4.07 7.52 13.92
N LEU A 36 4.73 6.36 13.88
CA LEU A 36 4.25 5.15 13.18
C LEU A 36 3.00 4.55 13.83
N ARG A 37 2.92 4.47 15.17
CA ARG A 37 1.69 4.06 15.86
C ARG A 37 0.52 5.00 15.55
N GLN A 38 0.78 6.30 15.51
CA GLN A 38 -0.24 7.26 15.08
C GLN A 38 -0.62 7.09 13.61
N ALA A 39 0.30 6.65 12.74
CA ALA A 39 -0.01 6.32 11.36
C ALA A 39 -0.94 5.10 11.29
N VAL A 40 -0.65 4.03 12.02
CA VAL A 40 -1.52 2.85 12.12
C VAL A 40 -2.94 3.26 12.50
N ASN A 41 -3.10 4.03 13.59
CA ASN A 41 -4.42 4.51 14.02
C ASN A 41 -5.12 5.36 12.93
N ARG A 42 -4.37 6.15 12.13
CA ARG A 42 -4.96 6.92 11.02
C ARG A 42 -5.48 5.99 9.92
N HIS A 43 -4.69 4.98 9.55
CA HIS A 43 -5.06 4.01 8.54
C HIS A 43 -6.26 3.15 8.97
N GLU A 44 -6.33 2.74 10.24
CA GLU A 44 -7.51 2.07 10.81
C GLU A 44 -8.77 2.93 10.71
N ASN A 45 -8.69 4.20 11.12
CA ASN A 45 -9.81 5.13 10.99
C ASN A 45 -10.22 5.36 9.51
N ALA A 46 -9.25 5.39 8.59
CA ALA A 46 -9.52 5.51 7.17
C ALA A 46 -10.22 4.27 6.61
N VAL A 47 -9.83 3.07 7.06
CA VAL A 47 -10.51 1.81 6.75
C VAL A 47 -11.96 1.84 7.22
N ASP A 48 -12.21 2.25 8.47
CA ASP A 48 -13.57 2.34 9.01
C ASP A 48 -14.44 3.31 8.22
N ALA A 49 -13.88 4.46 7.82
CA ALA A 49 -14.56 5.42 6.97
C ALA A 49 -14.87 4.86 5.57
N LEU A 50 -13.92 4.14 4.94
CA LEU A 50 -14.11 3.48 3.65
C LEU A 50 -15.17 2.37 3.73
N ILE A 51 -15.19 1.60 4.83
CA ILE A 51 -16.22 0.58 5.08
C ILE A 51 -17.60 1.24 5.25
N GLY A 52 -17.70 2.35 6.00
CA GLY A 52 -18.93 3.11 6.14
C GLY A 52 -19.46 3.59 4.78
N MET A 53 -18.61 4.21 3.97
CA MET A 53 -18.97 4.63 2.60
C MET A 53 -19.38 3.45 1.71
N LEU A 54 -18.77 2.28 1.88
CA LEU A 54 -19.13 1.07 1.14
C LEU A 54 -20.52 0.57 1.53
N ILE A 55 -20.81 0.47 2.82
CA ILE A 55 -22.13 0.10 3.33
C ILE A 55 -23.19 1.08 2.82
N ASP A 56 -22.94 2.38 2.94
CA ASP A 56 -23.84 3.43 2.46
C ASP A 56 -24.08 3.35 0.95
N SER A 57 -23.06 2.98 0.17
CA SER A 57 -23.17 2.86 -1.30
C SER A 57 -23.95 1.62 -1.76
N ILE A 58 -23.94 0.54 -0.96
CA ILE A 58 -24.66 -0.71 -1.25
C ILE A 58 -26.13 -0.59 -0.83
N GLY A 59 -26.42 0.16 0.24
CA GLY A 59 -27.76 0.25 0.80
C GLY A 59 -28.32 -1.12 1.21
N ASP A 60 -29.60 -1.37 0.95
CA ASP A 60 -30.28 -2.64 1.26
C ASP A 60 -30.15 -3.72 0.15
N ASP A 61 -29.30 -3.50 -0.87
CA ASP A 61 -29.15 -4.43 -1.98
C ASP A 61 -28.31 -5.66 -1.57
N HIS A 62 -29.02 -6.74 -1.22
CA HIS A 62 -28.43 -8.01 -0.82
C HIS A 62 -27.60 -8.66 -1.96
N SER A 63 -27.93 -8.41 -3.22
CA SER A 63 -27.19 -8.94 -4.37
C SER A 63 -25.84 -8.24 -4.51
N ALA A 64 -25.79 -6.92 -4.32
CA ALA A 64 -24.54 -6.17 -4.35
C ALA A 64 -23.62 -6.56 -3.17
N ALA A 65 -24.18 -6.79 -1.98
CA ALA A 65 -23.43 -7.28 -0.82
C ALA A 65 -22.86 -8.70 -1.03
N GLU A 66 -23.60 -9.59 -1.69
CA GLU A 66 -23.12 -10.95 -1.98
C GLU A 66 -22.02 -10.97 -3.05
N GLN A 67 -22.17 -10.18 -4.12
CA GLN A 67 -21.13 -10.01 -5.14
C GLN A 67 -19.84 -9.44 -4.54
N LEU A 68 -19.97 -8.51 -3.59
CA LEU A 68 -18.87 -7.95 -2.84
C LEU A 68 -18.12 -8.99 -2.01
N ASN A 69 -18.84 -9.77 -1.23
CA ASN A 69 -18.26 -10.80 -0.35
C ASN A 69 -17.52 -11.91 -1.12
N ASN A 70 -17.95 -12.14 -2.37
CA ASN A 70 -17.36 -13.14 -3.25
C ASN A 70 -16.32 -12.56 -4.24
N ALA A 71 -16.09 -11.24 -4.21
CA ALA A 71 -15.11 -10.61 -5.07
C ALA A 71 -13.71 -11.14 -4.71
N PRO A 72 -12.91 -11.58 -5.70
CA PRO A 72 -11.55 -11.98 -5.41
C PRO A 72 -10.74 -10.77 -4.93
N ALA A 73 -9.90 -11.00 -3.92
CA ALA A 73 -9.01 -9.95 -3.41
C ALA A 73 -8.19 -9.31 -4.54
N VAL A 74 -7.85 -8.04 -4.40
CA VAL A 74 -7.09 -7.32 -5.41
C VAL A 74 -5.72 -7.93 -5.64
N LEU A 75 -5.20 -7.77 -6.87
CA LEU A 75 -3.99 -8.45 -7.30
C LEU A 75 -2.79 -8.23 -6.36
N PRO A 76 -2.50 -7.00 -5.87
CA PRO A 76 -1.40 -6.79 -4.94
C PRO A 76 -1.54 -7.60 -3.64
N VAL A 77 -2.76 -7.72 -3.11
CA VAL A 77 -3.05 -8.49 -1.90
C VAL A 77 -2.85 -9.98 -2.12
N ARG A 78 -3.43 -10.53 -3.21
CA ARG A 78 -3.25 -11.94 -3.57
C ARG A 78 -1.79 -12.29 -3.81
N ALA A 79 -1.05 -11.41 -4.48
CA ALA A 79 0.37 -11.60 -4.74
C ALA A 79 1.19 -11.58 -3.43
N LEU A 80 0.91 -10.64 -2.52
CA LEU A 80 1.54 -10.62 -1.20
C LEU A 80 1.28 -11.93 -0.45
N GLN A 81 0.02 -12.36 -0.37
CA GLN A 81 -0.38 -13.59 0.32
C GLN A 81 0.34 -14.81 -0.26
N SER A 82 0.30 -15.00 -1.58
CA SER A 82 0.98 -16.11 -2.25
C SER A 82 2.48 -16.11 -1.99
N ILE A 83 3.16 -14.97 -2.06
CA ILE A 83 4.60 -14.89 -1.81
C ILE A 83 4.92 -15.19 -0.34
N VAL A 84 4.11 -14.68 0.59
CA VAL A 84 4.30 -14.93 2.03
C VAL A 84 4.07 -16.40 2.37
N ASP A 85 3.05 -17.03 1.78
CA ASP A 85 2.76 -18.45 1.98
C ASP A 85 3.90 -19.34 1.45
N ASP A 86 4.47 -19.02 0.28
CA ASP A 86 5.64 -19.74 -0.27
C ASP A 86 6.84 -19.74 0.69
N TYR A 87 7.03 -18.66 1.46
CA TYR A 87 8.12 -18.55 2.42
C TYR A 87 7.78 -19.10 3.80
N ARG A 88 6.50 -19.27 4.12
CA ARG A 88 6.04 -19.81 5.41
C ARG A 88 6.57 -21.22 5.65
N ASP A 89 6.58 -22.05 4.61
CA ASP A 89 7.09 -23.43 4.67
C ASP A 89 8.61 -23.50 4.91
N THR A 90 9.33 -22.42 4.60
CA THR A 90 10.77 -22.30 4.84
C THR A 90 11.14 -21.66 6.19
N ASN A 91 10.13 -21.24 6.97
CA ASN A 91 10.27 -20.54 8.27
C ASN A 91 11.21 -19.32 8.24
N ASP A 92 11.31 -18.63 7.09
CA ASP A 92 12.20 -17.49 6.91
C ASP A 92 11.46 -16.16 7.18
N VAL A 93 11.24 -15.89 8.48
CA VAL A 93 10.49 -14.71 8.97
C VAL A 93 11.08 -13.40 8.44
N ALA A 94 12.41 -13.30 8.39
CA ALA A 94 13.10 -12.10 7.91
C ALA A 94 12.79 -11.79 6.44
N LYS A 95 12.61 -12.81 5.59
CA LYS A 95 12.16 -12.62 4.20
C LYS A 95 10.72 -12.16 4.13
N VAL A 96 9.83 -12.76 4.93
CA VAL A 96 8.41 -12.37 4.99
C VAL A 96 8.27 -10.88 5.34
N ASP A 97 9.05 -10.41 6.31
CA ASP A 97 9.08 -8.99 6.69
C ASP A 97 9.54 -8.09 5.54
N MET A 98 10.56 -8.52 4.77
CA MET A 98 11.03 -7.76 3.60
C MET A 98 10.00 -7.71 2.48
N VAL A 99 9.23 -8.78 2.27
CA VAL A 99 8.12 -8.78 1.31
C VAL A 99 7.06 -7.79 1.77
N ARG A 100 6.60 -7.89 3.03
CA ARG A 100 5.58 -6.98 3.59
C ARG A 100 6.02 -5.52 3.52
N LEU A 101 7.27 -5.25 3.87
CA LEU A 101 7.85 -3.91 3.82
C LEU A 101 7.93 -3.36 2.39
N ALA A 102 8.27 -4.20 1.41
CA ALA A 102 8.32 -3.79 0.01
C ALA A 102 6.92 -3.45 -0.54
N PHE A 103 5.91 -4.26 -0.20
CA PHE A 103 4.52 -3.97 -0.58
C PHE A 103 3.99 -2.71 0.11
N LEU A 104 4.28 -2.50 1.40
CA LEU A 104 3.99 -1.24 2.10
C LEU A 104 4.63 -0.05 1.40
N PHE A 105 5.93 -0.15 1.11
CA PHE A 105 6.67 0.94 0.49
C PHE A 105 6.05 1.34 -0.85
N VAL A 106 5.72 0.37 -1.70
CA VAL A 106 5.03 0.66 -2.96
C VAL A 106 3.66 1.25 -2.72
N ALA A 107 2.85 0.71 -1.81
CA ALA A 107 1.52 1.23 -1.52
C ALA A 107 1.57 2.72 -1.11
N VAL A 108 2.44 3.08 -0.15
CA VAL A 108 2.55 4.45 0.37
C VAL A 108 3.16 5.43 -0.63
N HIS A 109 4.13 4.98 -1.43
CA HIS A 109 4.88 5.86 -2.32
C HIS A 109 4.33 5.92 -3.75
N ALA A 110 3.55 4.93 -4.17
CA ALA A 110 3.03 4.86 -5.54
C ALA A 110 1.52 5.07 -5.62
N LEU A 111 0.74 4.77 -4.58
CA LEU A 111 -0.71 4.93 -4.68
C LEU A 111 -1.16 6.35 -4.32
N THR A 112 -2.20 6.82 -5.02
CA THR A 112 -2.95 7.99 -4.60
C THR A 112 -3.76 7.69 -3.35
N ASP A 113 -3.97 8.71 -2.54
CA ASP A 113 -4.79 8.55 -1.35
C ASP A 113 -6.25 8.19 -1.70
N PRO A 114 -6.78 7.06 -1.23
CA PRO A 114 -8.15 6.68 -1.51
C PRO A 114 -9.17 7.66 -0.89
N THR A 115 -8.78 8.46 0.12
CA THR A 115 -9.63 9.52 0.68
C THR A 115 -9.58 10.80 -0.15
N ASN A 116 -8.77 10.87 -1.22
CA ASN A 116 -8.70 11.98 -2.16
C ASN A 116 -9.64 11.80 -3.37
N CYS A 117 -10.72 11.04 -3.20
CA CYS A 117 -11.72 10.91 -4.25
C CYS A 117 -12.44 12.24 -4.47
N ALA A 118 -12.76 12.56 -5.72
CA ALA A 118 -13.23 13.84 -6.26
C ALA A 118 -14.54 14.43 -5.67
N THR A 119 -14.96 14.04 -4.46
CA THR A 119 -16.18 14.50 -3.76
C THR A 119 -15.93 15.12 -2.38
N ALA A 120 -14.69 15.23 -1.89
CA ALA A 120 -14.42 16.00 -0.67
C ALA A 120 -14.72 17.49 -0.94
N SER A 121 -15.90 17.93 -0.53
CA SER A 121 -16.38 19.32 -0.59
C SER A 121 -15.26 20.32 -0.27
N ARG A 122 -15.15 21.39 -1.07
CA ARG A 122 -14.25 22.54 -0.85
C ARG A 122 -14.32 23.15 0.57
N ASN A 123 -15.31 22.77 1.38
CA ASN A 123 -15.55 23.25 2.74
C ASN A 123 -14.95 22.40 3.85
N LEU A 124 -14.33 21.24 3.56
CA LEU A 124 -13.48 20.56 4.53
C LEU A 124 -12.09 21.18 4.44
N ASN A 125 -11.67 21.93 5.46
CA ASN A 125 -10.28 22.39 5.61
C ASN A 125 -9.36 21.15 5.63
N LEU A 126 -8.80 20.77 4.48
CA LEU A 126 -8.12 19.49 4.31
C LEU A 126 -6.77 19.48 5.04
N VAL A 127 -6.73 18.73 6.14
CA VAL A 127 -5.52 18.07 6.63
C VAL A 127 -4.96 17.21 5.48
N PRO A 128 -3.64 17.21 5.22
CA PRO A 128 -3.07 16.38 4.17
C PRO A 128 -3.47 14.90 4.34
N PRO A 129 -3.81 14.19 3.25
CA PRO A 129 -4.30 12.81 3.32
C PRO A 129 -3.31 11.85 4.01
N PRO A 130 -3.77 10.78 4.69
CA PRO A 130 -2.92 9.85 5.44
C PRO A 130 -1.71 9.36 4.65
N LEU A 131 -1.89 8.86 3.42
CA LEU A 131 -0.78 8.32 2.62
C LEU A 131 0.26 9.40 2.28
N HIS A 132 -0.18 10.63 2.02
CA HIS A 132 0.75 11.75 1.78
C HIS A 132 1.52 12.15 3.05
N ARG A 133 0.86 12.12 4.21
CA ARG A 133 1.46 12.46 5.49
C ARG A 133 2.47 11.41 5.94
N ASP A 134 2.14 10.14 5.72
CA ASP A 134 2.90 9.00 6.20
C ASP A 134 4.03 8.61 5.24
N ARG A 135 3.94 9.02 3.96
CA ARG A 135 5.04 8.96 2.99
C ARG A 135 6.34 9.57 3.49
N ALA A 136 6.27 10.72 4.16
CA ALA A 136 7.46 11.39 4.70
C ALA A 136 8.06 10.64 5.91
N ILE A 137 7.22 10.01 6.72
CA ILE A 137 7.68 9.19 7.86
C ILE A 137 8.35 7.93 7.33
N LEU A 138 7.67 7.19 6.45
CA LEU A 138 8.19 5.96 5.88
C LEU A 138 9.46 6.20 5.07
N GLY A 139 9.49 7.26 4.25
CA GLY A 139 10.68 7.65 3.50
C GLY A 139 11.89 7.90 4.40
N ARG A 140 11.72 8.59 5.54
CA ARG A 140 12.80 8.82 6.50
C ARG A 140 13.25 7.54 7.21
N VAL A 141 12.30 6.70 7.63
CA VAL A 141 12.60 5.40 8.26
C VAL A 141 13.45 4.55 7.30
N MET A 142 13.00 4.42 6.05
CA MET A 142 13.69 3.61 5.04
C MET A 142 15.04 4.21 4.63
N ALA A 143 15.15 5.54 4.50
CA ALA A 143 16.44 6.19 4.20
C ALA A 143 17.47 5.98 5.32
N HIS A 144 17.03 5.81 6.57
CA HIS A 144 17.90 5.50 7.69
C HIS A 144 18.23 4.00 7.81
N ALA A 145 17.24 3.14 7.60
CA ALA A 145 17.39 1.69 7.78
C ALA A 145 18.10 1.01 6.60
N LEU A 146 17.82 1.42 5.35
CA LEU A 146 18.37 0.73 4.18
C LEU A 146 19.93 0.72 4.14
N PRO A 147 20.65 1.78 4.57
CA PRO A 147 22.10 1.73 4.69
C PRO A 147 22.65 0.74 5.74
N THR A 148 21.85 0.36 6.74
CA THR A 148 22.26 -0.60 7.78
C THR A 148 21.97 -2.05 7.38
N PHE A 149 21.21 -2.26 6.32
CA PHE A 149 20.92 -3.59 5.80
C PHE A 149 22.18 -4.28 5.28
N THR A 150 22.19 -5.60 5.41
CA THR A 150 23.18 -6.41 4.68
C THR A 150 22.96 -6.24 3.17
N THR A 151 24.00 -6.46 2.36
CA THR A 151 23.88 -6.43 0.89
C THR A 151 22.74 -7.34 0.41
N ARG A 152 22.62 -8.52 1.01
CA ARG A 152 21.56 -9.48 0.70
C ARG A 152 20.17 -8.92 0.98
N ASP A 153 19.94 -8.30 2.13
CA ASP A 153 18.62 -7.77 2.49
C ASP A 153 18.24 -6.57 1.62
N ARG A 154 19.21 -5.72 1.30
CA ARG A 154 19.02 -4.59 0.38
C ARG A 154 18.63 -5.07 -1.03
N ASP A 155 19.33 -6.06 -1.55
CA ASP A 155 19.03 -6.64 -2.88
C ASP A 155 17.66 -7.33 -2.88
N LEU A 156 17.35 -8.07 -1.82
CA LEU A 156 16.07 -8.75 -1.66
C LEU A 156 14.91 -7.73 -1.60
N PHE A 157 15.07 -6.67 -0.81
CA PHE A 157 14.10 -5.59 -0.74
C PHE A 157 13.90 -4.93 -2.11
N ALA A 158 14.97 -4.62 -2.84
CA ALA A 158 14.88 -4.03 -4.18
C ALA A 158 14.16 -4.94 -5.20
N VAL A 159 14.39 -6.26 -5.13
CA VAL A 159 13.67 -7.26 -5.94
C VAL A 159 12.19 -7.25 -5.61
N PHE A 160 11.81 -7.26 -4.34
CA PHE A 160 10.40 -7.25 -3.95
C PHE A 160 9.72 -5.92 -4.23
N VAL A 161 10.40 -4.77 -4.13
CA VAL A 161 9.86 -3.48 -4.57
C VAL A 161 9.56 -3.53 -6.07
N SER A 162 10.46 -4.10 -6.87
CA SER A 162 10.23 -4.26 -8.31
C SER A 162 9.01 -5.14 -8.60
N LYS A 163 8.88 -6.29 -7.91
CA LYS A 163 7.73 -7.19 -8.02
C LYS A 163 6.43 -6.53 -7.58
N ALA A 164 6.41 -5.90 -6.40
CA ALA A 164 5.26 -5.17 -5.88
C ALA A 164 4.81 -4.08 -6.87
N SER A 165 5.76 -3.30 -7.42
CA SER A 165 5.45 -2.27 -8.43
C SER A 165 4.70 -2.84 -9.63
N ALA A 166 5.08 -4.04 -10.10
CA ALA A 166 4.40 -4.70 -11.21
C ALA A 166 2.96 -5.09 -10.86
N PHE A 167 2.70 -5.58 -9.65
CA PHE A 167 1.34 -5.93 -9.21
C PHE A 167 0.44 -4.70 -9.04
N PHE A 168 0.97 -3.61 -8.49
CA PHE A 168 0.23 -2.35 -8.34
C PHE A 168 0.04 -1.59 -9.67
N ALA A 169 0.86 -1.86 -10.68
CA ALA A 169 0.70 -1.24 -12.00
C ALA A 169 -0.38 -1.89 -12.88
N VAL A 170 -0.88 -3.07 -12.51
CA VAL A 170 -1.97 -3.74 -13.24
C VAL A 170 -3.29 -3.11 -12.84
N PRO A 171 -4.05 -2.53 -13.77
CA PRO A 171 -5.38 -2.00 -13.48
C PRO A 171 -6.30 -3.11 -12.96
N ALA A 172 -7.13 -2.81 -11.96
CA ALA A 172 -8.17 -3.72 -11.52
C ALA A 172 -9.12 -4.03 -12.70
N PRO A 173 -9.51 -5.29 -12.94
CA PRO A 173 -10.48 -5.61 -13.97
C PRO A 173 -11.82 -4.94 -13.64
N VAL A 174 -12.33 -4.11 -14.55
CA VAL A 174 -13.66 -3.51 -14.44
C VAL A 174 -14.70 -4.62 -14.66
N PRO A 175 -15.70 -4.78 -13.79
CA PRO A 175 -16.79 -5.71 -14.06
C PRO A 175 -17.49 -5.28 -15.36
N THR A 176 -17.57 -6.19 -16.33
CA THR A 176 -18.24 -5.95 -17.61
C THR A 176 -19.75 -5.94 -17.40
N THR A 177 -20.29 -4.83 -16.90
CA THR A 177 -21.71 -4.51 -17.07
C THR A 177 -21.83 -3.74 -18.38
N HIS A 178 -22.53 -4.34 -19.35
CA HIS A 178 -22.98 -3.64 -20.56
C HIS A 178 -23.86 -2.45 -20.16
N ASP A 179 -23.28 -1.26 -20.12
CA ASP A 179 -23.77 -0.03 -20.74
C ASP A 179 -22.91 1.16 -20.27
N ASP A 180 -22.68 2.06 -21.22
CA ASP A 180 -22.07 3.39 -21.12
C ASP A 180 -20.54 3.55 -20.94
N ASP A 181 -19.99 4.11 -22.01
CA ASP A 181 -18.65 4.63 -22.30
C ASP A 181 -18.18 5.77 -21.37
N ALA A 182 -18.62 5.80 -20.11
CA ALA A 182 -18.37 6.92 -19.18
C ALA A 182 -17.84 6.52 -17.78
N VAL A 183 -17.61 5.23 -17.49
CA VAL A 183 -17.29 4.74 -16.12
C VAL A 183 -15.81 4.35 -15.93
N THR A 184 -14.93 4.70 -16.86
CA THR A 184 -13.50 4.35 -16.81
C THR A 184 -12.69 5.09 -15.73
N ASP A 185 -13.28 6.03 -14.99
CA ASP A 185 -12.53 6.97 -14.13
C ASP A 185 -12.79 6.85 -12.62
N LEU A 186 -13.51 5.80 -12.17
CA LEU A 186 -13.89 5.59 -10.76
C LEU A 186 -12.88 4.79 -9.92
N ALA A 187 -11.68 4.51 -10.44
CA ALA A 187 -10.62 3.91 -9.64
C ALA A 187 -10.16 4.89 -8.54
N ILE A 188 -10.60 4.60 -7.31
CA ILE A 188 -10.27 5.34 -6.08
C ILE A 188 -8.76 5.38 -5.82
N VAL A 189 -8.06 4.33 -6.25
CA VAL A 189 -6.62 4.17 -6.06
C VAL A 189 -5.95 4.21 -7.44
N ARG A 190 -5.02 5.15 -7.64
CA ARG A 190 -4.24 5.29 -8.88
C ARG A 190 -2.77 5.07 -8.59
N TYR A 191 -2.12 4.27 -9.43
CA TYR A 191 -0.69 4.02 -9.34
C TYR A 191 0.10 5.12 -10.07
N ASN A 192 1.08 5.71 -9.37
CA ASN A 192 2.00 6.74 -9.86
C ASN A 192 3.44 6.20 -9.81
N PRO A 193 3.96 5.74 -10.95
CA PRO A 193 5.29 5.16 -10.98
C PRO A 193 6.42 6.19 -10.80
N HIS A 194 6.22 7.44 -11.22
CA HIS A 194 7.21 8.49 -11.02
C HIS A 194 7.42 8.79 -9.53
N ALA A 195 6.34 8.85 -8.76
CA ALA A 195 6.41 9.05 -7.31
C ALA A 195 7.17 7.90 -6.62
N LEU A 196 6.98 6.66 -7.09
CA LEU A 196 7.74 5.51 -6.62
C LEU A 196 9.22 5.63 -6.97
N ARG A 197 9.57 5.97 -8.21
CA ARG A 197 10.97 6.15 -8.64
C ARG A 197 11.69 7.20 -7.79
N THR A 198 11.09 8.37 -7.62
CA THR A 198 11.65 9.43 -6.75
C THR A 198 11.88 8.94 -5.32
N SER A 199 10.95 8.12 -4.81
CA SER A 199 11.05 7.59 -3.44
C SER A 199 12.13 6.51 -3.32
N CYS A 200 12.28 5.64 -4.31
CA CYS A 200 13.39 4.68 -4.37
C CYS A 200 14.75 5.39 -4.37
N GLU A 201 14.92 6.42 -5.21
CA GLU A 201 16.15 7.21 -5.27
C GLU A 201 16.44 7.89 -3.93
N HIS A 202 15.40 8.45 -3.28
CA HIS A 202 15.52 9.11 -1.98
C HIS A 202 16.08 8.19 -0.89
N ILE A 203 15.67 6.92 -0.86
CA ILE A 203 16.14 5.95 0.15
C ILE A 203 17.47 5.27 -0.26
N GLY A 204 18.04 5.61 -1.41
CA GLY A 204 19.30 5.05 -1.91
C GLY A 204 19.15 3.79 -2.76
N LEU A 205 17.95 3.48 -3.27
CA LEU A 205 17.75 2.47 -4.31
C LEU A 205 17.85 3.14 -5.69
N GLY A 206 18.98 2.92 -6.36
CA GLY A 206 19.22 3.49 -7.67
C GLY A 206 18.38 2.86 -8.80
N PRO A 207 18.35 3.49 -9.99
CA PRO A 207 17.56 3.03 -11.14
C PRO A 207 17.94 1.63 -11.64
N SER A 208 19.18 1.18 -11.41
CA SER A 208 19.65 -0.16 -11.77
C SER A 208 19.21 -1.24 -10.78
N ALA A 209 18.90 -0.87 -9.53
CA ALA A 209 18.52 -1.81 -8.48
C ALA A 209 17.03 -2.14 -8.50
N VAL A 210 16.18 -1.18 -8.85
CA VAL A 210 14.71 -1.33 -8.85
C VAL A 210 14.14 -1.09 -10.23
N ARG A 211 13.38 -2.07 -10.72
CA ARG A 211 12.57 -1.94 -11.95
C ARG A 211 11.16 -1.49 -11.56
N VAL A 212 10.88 -0.21 -11.75
CA VAL A 212 9.55 0.37 -11.51
C VAL A 212 8.68 0.16 -12.75
N ALA A 213 7.61 -0.64 -12.60
CA ALA A 213 6.62 -0.83 -13.66
C ALA A 213 5.93 0.49 -14.03
N GLY A 214 5.59 0.68 -15.30
CA GLY A 214 4.94 1.90 -15.80
C GLY A 214 5.89 3.05 -16.17
N LEU A 215 7.21 2.83 -16.11
CA LEU A 215 8.22 3.76 -16.63
C LEU A 215 8.92 3.09 -17.81
N SER A 216 8.53 3.50 -19.02
CA SER A 216 9.21 3.14 -20.28
C SER A 216 10.57 3.81 -20.39
#